data_AF-A0A318IL42-F1
#
_entry.id   AF-A0A318IL42-F1
#
_cell.length_a   1.000
_cell.length_b   1.000
_cell.length_c   1.000
_cell.angle_alpha   90.00
_cell.angle_beta   90.00
_cell.angle_gamma   90.00
#
_symmetry.space_group_name_H-M   'P 1'
#
loop_
_entity.id
_entity.type
_entity.pdbx_description
1 polymer ?
#
loop_
_entity_poly.entity_id
_entity_poly.type
_entity_poly.pdbx_seq_one_letter_code
_entity_poly.pdbx_strand_id
1 'polypeptide(L)'
;MNSFVILTVCIAILCLVMNLYVTYLVARSEFFDPVQKYCQYGLIWLLPVIGVITCYLFVQPSLGPPSGQYVSRDDASEGDFMNFSRSNKDYFSGHD
;
A
#
# COMPACT_ATOMS: atom_id res chain seq x y z
N MET A 1 -7.82 5.59 15.52
CA MET A 1 -7.62 4.65 14.39
C MET A 1 -8.07 5.34 13.12
N ASN A 2 -7.25 5.34 12.08
CA ASN A 2 -7.60 5.98 10.80
C ASN A 2 -8.84 5.31 10.21
N SER A 3 -9.81 6.09 9.71
CA SER A 3 -11.05 5.56 9.12
C SER A 3 -10.81 4.53 8.02
N PHE A 4 -9.72 4.69 7.27
CA PHE A 4 -9.23 3.71 6.31
C PHE A 4 -8.92 2.34 6.94
N VAL A 5 -8.23 2.33 8.08
CA VAL A 5 -7.88 1.09 8.78
C VAL A 5 -9.13 0.37 9.26
N ILE A 6 -10.12 1.12 9.77
CA ILE A 6 -11.40 0.56 10.22
C ILE A 6 -12.12 -0.09 9.04
N LEU A 7 -12.21 0.60 7.90
CA LEU A 7 -12.86 0.08 6.70
C LEU A 7 -12.15 -1.18 6.17
N THR A 8 -10.82 -1.18 6.12
CA THR A 8 -10.04 -2.36 5.71
C THR A 8 -10.29 -3.56 6.63
N VAL A 9 -10.29 -3.35 7.95
CA VAL A 9 -10.56 -4.41 8.92
C VAL A 9 -11.99 -4.94 8.76
N CYS A 10 -12.99 -4.08 8.58
CA CYS A 10 -14.37 -4.50 8.36
C CYS A 10 -14.52 -5.36 7.09
N ILE A 11 -13.89 -4.95 5.98
CA ILE A 11 -13.91 -5.72 4.73
C ILE A 11 -13.21 -7.07 4.93
N ALA A 12 -12.05 -7.10 5.59
CA ALA A 12 -11.33 -8.33 5.86
C ALA A 12 -12.16 -9.32 6.70
N ILE A 13 -12.83 -8.82 7.74
CA ILE A 13 -13.73 -9.62 8.59
C ILE A 13 -14.90 -10.15 7.76
N LEU A 14 -15.54 -9.31 6.95
CA LEU A 14 -16.66 -9.72 6.09
C LEU A 14 -16.25 -10.83 5.12
N CYS A 15 -15.10 -10.68 4.45
CA CYS A 15 -14.55 -11.70 3.57
C CYS A 15 -14.30 -13.02 4.32
N LEU A 16 -13.73 -12.96 5.54
CA LEU A 16 -13.44 -14.14 6.34
C LEU A 16 -14.73 -14.86 6.75
N VAL A 17 -15.74 -14.12 7.23
CA VAL A 17 -17.05 -14.68 7.61
C VAL A 17 -17.73 -15.33 6.40
N MET A 18 -17.70 -14.69 5.23
CA MET A 18 -18.28 -15.27 4.01
C MET A 18 -17.56 -16.56 3.59
N ASN A 19 -16.23 -16.60 3.63
CA ASN A 19 -15.46 -17.82 3.32
C ASN A 19 -15.80 -18.96 4.29
N LEU A 20 -15.91 -18.68 5.59
CA LEU A 20 -16.34 -19.66 6.59
C LEU A 20 -17.78 -20.13 6.36
N TYR A 21 -18.69 -19.22 6.01
CA TYR A 21 -20.09 -19.55 5.74
C TYR A 21 -20.23 -20.46 4.51
N VAL A 22 -19.55 -20.16 3.41
CA VAL A 22 -19.56 -21.02 2.22
C VAL A 22 -18.90 -22.37 2.51
N THR A 23 -17.80 -22.39 3.27
CA THR A 23 -17.15 -23.63 3.72
C THR A 23 -18.13 -24.47 4.54
N TYR A 24 -18.89 -23.87 5.45
CA TYR A 24 -19.92 -24.55 6.24
C TYR A 24 -21.05 -25.12 5.36
N LEU A 25 -21.54 -24.36 4.37
CA LEU A 25 -22.57 -24.83 3.44
C LEU A 25 -22.10 -26.04 2.62
N VAL A 26 -20.88 -26.00 2.09
CA VAL A 26 -20.27 -27.11 1.35
C VAL A 26 -20.08 -28.33 2.27
N ALA A 27 -19.61 -28.12 3.50
CA ALA A 27 -19.43 -29.18 4.48
C ALA A 27 -20.74 -29.90 4.78
N ARG A 28 -21.81 -29.13 4.99
CA ARG A 28 -23.14 -29.65 5.32
C ARG A 28 -23.85 -30.30 4.14
N SER A 29 -23.51 -29.96 2.89
CA SER A 29 -24.16 -30.54 1.72
C SER A 29 -23.78 -32.02 1.55
N GLU A 30 -24.72 -32.95 1.69
CA GLU A 30 -24.47 -34.40 1.44
C GLU A 30 -24.43 -34.76 -0.05
N PHE A 31 -24.63 -33.77 -0.93
CA PHE A 31 -24.76 -33.96 -2.38
C PHE A 31 -23.44 -34.22 -3.12
N PHE A 32 -22.29 -33.95 -2.50
CA PHE A 32 -20.99 -33.99 -3.16
C PHE A 32 -20.08 -35.09 -2.60
N ASP A 33 -19.43 -35.82 -3.49
CA ASP A 33 -18.35 -36.77 -3.21
C ASP A 33 -17.23 -36.05 -2.42
N PRO A 34 -16.59 -36.67 -1.39
CA PRO A 34 -15.65 -35.97 -0.51
C PRO A 34 -14.50 -35.31 -1.26
N VAL A 35 -14.03 -35.93 -2.35
CA VAL A 35 -12.95 -35.39 -3.21
C VAL A 35 -13.38 -34.08 -3.90
N GLN A 36 -14.65 -33.99 -4.32
CA GLN A 36 -15.18 -32.80 -4.98
C GLN A 36 -15.34 -31.61 -4.00
N LYS A 37 -15.64 -31.90 -2.73
CA LYS A 37 -15.66 -30.90 -1.65
C LYS A 37 -14.27 -30.33 -1.36
N TYR A 38 -13.22 -31.16 -1.36
CA TYR A 38 -11.85 -30.69 -1.16
C TYR A 38 -11.40 -29.70 -2.25
N CYS A 39 -11.74 -29.97 -3.52
CA CYS A 39 -11.49 -29.03 -4.61
C CYS A 39 -12.26 -27.71 -4.42
N GLN A 40 -13.53 -27.76 -3.99
CA GLN A 40 -14.31 -26.55 -3.70
C GLN A 40 -13.71 -25.73 -2.55
N TYR A 41 -13.26 -26.37 -1.47
CA TYR A 41 -12.55 -25.68 -0.39
C TYR A 41 -11.27 -25.03 -0.91
N GLY A 42 -10.49 -25.76 -1.71
CA GLY A 42 -9.29 -25.22 -2.34
C GLY A 42 -9.59 -23.95 -3.13
N LEU A 43 -10.64 -23.93 -3.96
CA LEU A 43 -11.02 -22.77 -4.77
C LEU A 43 -11.54 -21.60 -3.94
N ILE A 44 -12.38 -21.85 -2.93
CA ILE A 44 -12.91 -20.81 -2.03
C ILE A 44 -11.76 -20.07 -1.34
N TRP A 45 -10.75 -20.82 -0.89
CA TRP A 45 -9.61 -20.25 -0.16
C TRP A 45 -8.48 -19.75 -1.06
N LEU A 46 -8.34 -20.26 -2.30
CA LEU A 46 -7.34 -19.78 -3.27
C LEU A 46 -7.67 -18.37 -3.77
N LEU A 47 -8.95 -18.06 -4.00
CA LEU A 47 -9.36 -16.76 -4.53
C LEU A 47 -8.91 -15.56 -3.67
N PRO A 48 -9.11 -15.54 -2.34
CA PRO A 48 -8.60 -14.45 -1.50
C PRO A 48 -7.08 -14.41 -1.45
N VAL A 49 -6.39 -15.55 -1.48
CA VAL A 49 -4.92 -15.61 -1.51
C VAL A 49 -4.38 -14.98 -2.80
N ILE A 50 -4.95 -15.34 -3.96
CA ILE A 50 -4.60 -14.74 -5.24
C ILE A 50 -4.87 -13.24 -5.23
N GLY A 51 -6.00 -12.81 -4.65
CA GLY A 51 -6.34 -11.40 -4.49
C GLY A 51 -5.28 -10.63 -3.70
N VAL A 52 -4.84 -11.15 -2.55
CA VAL A 52 -3.79 -10.52 -1.73
C VAL A 52 -2.45 -10.48 -2.47
N ILE A 53 -2.04 -11.58 -3.12
CA ILE A 53 -0.80 -11.63 -3.89
C ILE A 53 -0.84 -10.58 -5.02
N THR A 54 -1.97 -10.50 -5.74
CA THR A 54 -2.13 -9.53 -6.84
C THR A 54 -2.07 -8.11 -6.30
N CYS A 55 -2.83 -7.78 -5.24
CA CYS A 55 -2.74 -6.47 -4.59
C CYS A 55 -1.32 -6.15 -4.12
N TYR A 56 -0.59 -7.12 -3.57
CA TYR A 56 0.79 -6.93 -3.15
C TYR A 56 1.74 -6.64 -4.32
N LEU A 57 1.58 -7.35 -5.45
CA LEU A 57 2.36 -7.12 -6.67
C LEU A 57 2.08 -5.75 -7.29
N PHE A 58 0.82 -5.29 -7.24
CA PHE A 58 0.43 -4.00 -7.79
C PHE A 58 0.73 -2.81 -6.86
N VAL A 59 0.76 -3.04 -5.54
CA VAL A 59 1.11 -2.00 -4.56
C VAL A 59 2.61 -1.79 -4.43
N GLN A 60 3.44 -2.61 -5.10
CA GLN A 60 4.88 -2.39 -5.09
C GLN A 60 5.13 -0.96 -5.60
N PRO A 61 5.67 -0.07 -4.74
CA PRO A 61 6.09 1.22 -5.22
C PRO A 61 7.09 0.91 -6.30
N SER A 62 6.83 1.39 -7.52
CA SER A 62 7.84 1.40 -8.55
C SER A 62 9.10 1.95 -7.88
N LEU A 63 10.14 1.13 -7.82
CA LEU A 63 11.48 1.49 -7.30
C LEU A 63 12.14 2.53 -8.23
N GLY A 64 11.35 3.43 -8.84
CA GLY A 64 11.85 4.65 -9.39
C GLY A 64 12.37 5.49 -8.22
N PRO A 65 13.58 6.05 -8.33
CA PRO A 65 14.06 7.01 -7.33
C PRO A 65 12.97 8.06 -7.12
N PRO A 66 12.73 8.53 -5.88
CA PRO A 66 11.71 9.52 -5.60
C PRO A 66 12.00 10.80 -6.41
N SER A 67 11.45 10.88 -7.62
CA SER A 67 11.47 12.06 -8.49
C SER A 67 10.37 12.99 -8.00
N GLY A 68 10.57 13.48 -6.80
CA GLY A 68 9.59 14.23 -6.03
C GLY A 68 10.30 14.89 -4.88
N GLN A 69 11.36 15.63 -5.21
CA GLN A 69 11.90 16.66 -4.36
C GLN A 69 10.80 17.72 -4.22
N TYR A 70 9.82 17.46 -3.36
CA TYR A 70 8.95 18.49 -2.81
C TYR A 70 9.88 19.36 -1.97
N VAL A 71 10.50 20.34 -2.62
CA VAL A 71 11.02 21.50 -1.91
C VAL A 71 9.80 22.10 -1.23
N SER A 72 9.64 21.81 0.06
CA SER A 72 8.76 22.56 0.94
C SER A 72 9.15 24.01 0.80
N ARG A 73 8.35 24.78 0.06
CA ARG A 73 8.57 26.20 -0.25
C ARG A 73 8.31 27.09 0.97
N ASP A 74 8.30 26.51 2.17
CA ASP A 74 8.09 27.20 3.43
C ASP A 74 9.41 27.35 4.22
N ASP A 75 10.48 26.60 3.86
CA ASP A 75 11.81 26.70 4.52
C ASP A 75 12.88 27.38 3.65
N ALA A 76 12.55 27.77 2.41
CA ALA A 76 13.50 28.22 1.40
C ALA A 76 13.53 29.75 1.17
N SER A 77 13.25 30.57 2.18
CA SER A 77 13.25 32.05 2.02
C SER A 77 14.26 32.83 2.84
N GLU A 78 15.06 32.20 3.71
CA GLU A 78 16.03 32.95 4.53
C GLU A 78 17.48 32.46 4.40
N GLY A 79 17.70 31.15 4.34
CA GLY A 79 19.05 30.58 4.20
C GLY A 79 19.70 30.80 2.84
N ASP A 80 18.92 30.70 1.75
CA ASP A 80 19.45 30.81 0.39
C ASP A 80 19.76 32.26 -0.02
N PHE A 81 18.95 33.23 0.43
CA PHE A 81 19.24 34.65 0.21
C PHE A 81 20.50 35.11 0.94
N MET A 82 20.71 34.62 2.17
CA MET A 82 21.91 34.88 2.95
C MET A 82 23.17 34.26 2.33
N ASN A 83 23.07 33.05 1.77
CA ASN A 83 24.17 32.39 1.07
C ASN A 83 24.48 33.04 -0.29
N PHE A 84 23.46 33.49 -1.03
CA PHE A 84 23.66 34.27 -2.26
C PHE A 84 24.34 35.61 -1.98
N SER A 85 23.92 36.32 -0.92
CA SER A 85 24.52 37.59 -0.50
C SER A 85 25.97 37.44 -0.02
N ARG A 86 26.29 36.35 0.70
CA ARG A 86 27.66 36.04 1.10
C ARG A 86 28.55 35.77 -0.11
N SER A 87 28.11 34.88 -1.00
CA SER A 87 28.86 34.54 -2.21
C SER A 87 29.20 35.78 -3.03
N ASN A 88 28.24 36.68 -3.25
CA ASN A 88 28.49 37.88 -4.04
C ASN A 88 29.49 38.84 -3.36
N LYS A 89 29.49 38.94 -2.03
CA LYS A 89 30.42 39.83 -1.30
C LYS A 89 31.88 39.37 -1.41
N ASP A 90 32.12 38.06 -1.42
CA ASP A 90 33.47 37.50 -1.49
C ASP A 90 34.10 37.72 -2.88
N TYR A 91 33.30 37.74 -3.96
CA TYR A 91 33.77 38.06 -5.32
C TYR A 91 34.22 39.52 -5.47
N PHE A 92 33.55 40.47 -4.82
CA PHE A 92 33.89 41.89 -4.93
C PHE A 92 34.98 42.34 -3.95
N SER A 93 35.30 41.54 -2.92
CA SER A 93 36.33 41.87 -1.93
C SER A 93 37.72 41.31 -2.24
N GLY A 94 37.86 40.47 -3.28
CA GLY A 94 39.13 39.86 -3.69
C GLY A 94 39.88 40.66 -4.77
N HIS A 95 39.49 41.90 -5.04
CA HIS A 95 39.95 42.68 -6.19
C HIS A 95 40.45 44.09 -5.84
N ASP A 96 41.04 44.25 -4.64
CA ASP A 96 41.80 45.44 -4.22
C ASP A 96 43.26 45.07 -3.89
#